data_AF-A0A7S2UVC0-F1
#
_entry.id   AF-A0A7S2UVC0-F1
#
_cell.length_a   1.000
_cell.length_b   1.000
_cell.length_c   1.000
_cell.angle_alpha   90.00
_cell.angle_beta   90.00
_cell.angle_gamma   90.00
#
_symmetry.space_group_name_H-M   'P 1'
#
loop_
_entity.id
_entity.type
_entity.pdbx_description
1 polymer ?
#
loop_
_entity_poly.entity_id
_entity_poly.type
_entity_poly.pdbx_seq_one_letter_code
_entity_poly.pdbx_strand_id
1 'polypeptide(L)'
;MAGLTRAAISLTAIVLVAYTPAFAFVSLFPSIGPVAHRCVQRVQSQPTSPASILYMAKKKKSRSNGTEEKTLKKKNVEQEAGIVADGLLELCTAEKRDTEKISSVVEELKKYTDSIMPAQSSNLRGDWEVVFVTDADALDHVGTGLRKLPLTKMEAMFLSFDGSRSVGRSIEASEILRILGPFPNVKNKLSGTYKAQGARSLSIKYDLMIDGTGKEVKSGSATTDRSISINVEFVGEKALVATIPSSQHIMVLKREVDLDEALRKLRVDG
;
A
#
# COMPACT_ATOMS: atom_id res chain seq x y z
N MET A 1 35.94 -29.53 47.69
CA MET A 1 36.88 -29.41 46.56
C MET A 1 36.03 -29.22 45.31
N ALA A 2 35.61 -28.00 44.99
CA ALA A 2 36.35 -26.93 44.30
C ALA A 2 36.46 -27.20 42.78
N GLY A 3 35.83 -26.34 41.97
CA GLY A 3 35.96 -26.37 40.51
C GLY A 3 34.94 -25.51 39.75
N LEU A 4 34.74 -24.25 40.15
CA LEU A 4 34.01 -23.24 39.38
C LEU A 4 34.94 -22.64 38.32
N THR A 5 34.66 -22.81 37.03
CA THR A 5 35.35 -22.12 35.93
C THR A 5 34.49 -20.94 35.44
N ARG A 6 34.94 -19.72 35.75
CA ARG A 6 34.40 -18.47 35.21
C ARG A 6 35.09 -18.17 33.87
N ALA A 7 34.31 -18.06 32.79
CA ALA A 7 34.77 -17.49 31.53
C ALA A 7 34.55 -15.97 31.55
N ALA A 8 35.63 -15.20 31.46
CA ALA A 8 35.61 -13.76 31.27
C ALA A 8 35.56 -13.44 29.78
N ILE A 9 34.55 -12.69 29.33
CA ILE A 9 34.48 -12.17 27.96
C ILE A 9 34.88 -10.69 28.02
N SER A 10 36.01 -10.40 27.37
CA SER A 10 36.59 -9.07 27.24
C SER A 10 35.83 -8.25 26.21
N LEU A 11 35.26 -7.11 26.63
CA LEU A 11 34.69 -6.07 25.78
C LEU A 11 35.83 -5.19 25.26
N THR A 12 36.13 -5.26 23.97
CA THR A 12 37.01 -4.30 23.30
C THR A 12 36.18 -3.47 22.32
N ALA A 13 35.89 -2.23 22.71
CA ALA A 13 35.28 -1.22 21.87
C ALA A 13 36.30 -0.75 20.82
N ILE A 14 35.92 -0.79 19.53
CA ILE A 14 36.65 -0.12 18.46
C ILE A 14 35.82 1.08 18.03
N VAL A 15 36.27 2.26 18.44
CA VAL A 15 35.83 3.56 17.94
C VAL A 15 36.67 3.86 16.71
N LEU A 16 36.04 3.93 15.53
CA LEU A 16 36.66 4.42 14.31
C LEU A 16 35.92 5.70 13.87
N VAL A 17 36.60 6.82 14.09
CA VAL A 17 36.25 8.15 13.58
C VAL A 17 37.11 8.40 12.34
N ALA A 18 36.47 8.66 11.19
CA ALA A 18 37.10 9.32 10.04
C ALA A 18 35.98 9.98 9.20
N TYR A 19 35.81 11.30 9.27
CA TYR A 19 36.42 12.33 8.41
C TYR A 19 35.94 12.29 6.95
N THR A 20 35.03 13.21 6.59
CA THR A 20 34.68 13.52 5.19
C THR A 20 34.79 15.02 4.95
N PRO A 21 35.51 15.45 3.89
CA PRO A 21 35.67 16.87 3.58
C PRO A 21 34.45 17.47 2.90
N ALA A 22 34.20 18.74 3.20
CA ALA A 22 33.16 19.57 2.59
C ALA A 22 33.41 19.77 1.09
N PHE A 23 32.48 19.31 0.25
CA PHE A 23 32.37 19.72 -1.14
C PHE A 23 31.33 20.83 -1.25
N ALA A 24 31.81 22.06 -1.50
CA ALA A 24 30.99 23.18 -1.89
C ALA A 24 30.47 22.95 -3.32
N PHE A 25 29.16 22.75 -3.46
CA PHE A 25 28.49 22.68 -4.75
C PHE A 25 28.10 24.11 -5.18
N VAL A 26 28.82 24.64 -6.17
CA VAL A 26 28.52 25.91 -6.83
C VAL A 26 27.28 25.70 -7.71
N SER A 27 26.19 26.40 -7.38
CA SER A 27 24.97 26.44 -8.18
C SER A 27 25.15 27.35 -9.40
N LEU A 28 25.32 26.76 -10.58
CA LEU A 28 25.13 27.43 -11.87
C LEU A 28 23.67 27.25 -12.30
N PHE A 29 22.84 28.27 -12.08
CA PHE A 29 21.52 28.36 -12.71
C PHE A 29 21.68 28.96 -14.12
N PRO A 30 21.32 28.25 -15.19
CA PRO A 30 21.10 28.89 -16.48
C PRO A 30 19.76 29.63 -16.45
N SER A 31 19.83 30.93 -16.76
CA SER A 31 18.70 31.81 -17.06
C SER A 31 17.85 31.22 -18.17
N ILE A 32 16.59 30.87 -17.87
CA ILE A 32 15.59 30.46 -18.86
C ILE A 32 14.93 31.73 -19.38
N GLY A 33 15.23 32.09 -20.63
CA GLY A 33 14.61 33.20 -21.34
C GLY A 33 13.12 32.96 -21.65
N PRO A 34 12.38 34.02 -22.03
CA PRO A 34 10.95 33.96 -22.29
C PRO A 34 10.63 33.15 -23.56
N VAL A 35 9.79 32.12 -23.41
CA VAL A 35 9.27 31.32 -24.53
C VAL A 35 8.19 32.11 -25.26
N ALA A 36 8.44 32.36 -26.55
CA ALA A 36 7.52 33.06 -27.44
C ALA A 36 6.21 32.27 -27.64
N HIS A 37 5.08 32.94 -27.42
CA HIS A 37 3.75 32.46 -27.79
C HIS A 37 3.62 32.36 -29.32
N ARG A 38 3.70 31.14 -29.86
CA ARG A 38 3.32 30.87 -31.26
C ARG A 38 1.82 30.63 -31.32
N CYS A 39 1.06 31.69 -31.61
CA CYS A 39 -0.34 31.63 -31.96
C CYS A 39 -0.49 30.93 -33.32
N VAL A 40 -0.84 29.64 -33.32
CA VAL A 40 -1.20 28.91 -34.54
C VAL A 40 -2.69 29.14 -34.78
N GLN A 41 -3.01 30.03 -35.73
CA GLN A 41 -4.36 30.16 -36.28
C GLN A 41 -4.74 28.84 -36.96
N ARG A 42 -5.64 28.10 -36.32
CA ARG A 42 -6.23 26.88 -36.86
C ARG A 42 -7.28 27.29 -37.89
N VAL A 43 -6.95 27.14 -39.16
CA VAL A 43 -7.87 27.28 -40.29
C VAL A 43 -9.02 26.28 -40.10
N GLN A 44 -10.23 26.80 -39.86
CA GLN A 44 -11.46 26.04 -39.84
C GLN A 44 -11.88 25.74 -41.29
N SER A 45 -11.48 24.59 -41.82
CA SER A 45 -12.13 24.03 -43.01
C SER A 45 -13.45 23.38 -42.58
N GLN A 46 -14.57 23.99 -42.97
CA GLN A 46 -15.90 23.43 -42.78
C GLN A 46 -16.12 22.26 -43.74
N PRO A 47 -16.56 21.07 -43.27
CA PRO A 47 -16.94 19.98 -44.16
C PRO A 47 -18.34 20.24 -44.75
N THR A 48 -18.38 20.71 -45.99
CA THR A 48 -19.60 20.91 -46.78
C THR A 48 -19.96 19.64 -47.57
N SER A 49 -20.55 18.65 -46.90
CA SER A 49 -21.34 17.63 -47.62
C SER A 49 -22.37 16.96 -46.70
N PRO A 50 -23.67 16.98 -47.07
CA PRO A 50 -24.74 16.30 -46.34
C PRO A 50 -24.51 14.79 -46.15
N ALA A 51 -23.80 14.15 -47.08
CA ALA A 51 -23.48 12.72 -47.01
C ALA A 51 -22.46 12.41 -45.89
N SER A 52 -21.53 13.34 -45.62
CA SER A 52 -20.51 13.22 -44.57
C SER A 52 -21.12 13.27 -43.17
N ILE A 53 -22.16 14.09 -42.97
CA ILE A 53 -22.87 14.25 -41.69
C ILE A 53 -23.64 12.96 -41.36
N LEU A 54 -24.29 12.35 -42.36
CA LEU A 54 -25.09 11.13 -42.19
C LEU A 54 -24.20 9.90 -41.91
N TYR A 55 -23.01 9.84 -42.52
CA TYR A 55 -22.02 8.80 -42.24
C TYR A 55 -21.41 8.94 -40.83
N MET A 56 -21.13 10.16 -40.38
CA MET A 56 -20.67 10.45 -39.01
C MET A 56 -21.73 10.11 -37.95
N ALA A 57 -23.02 10.36 -38.24
CA ALA A 57 -24.12 10.04 -37.33
C ALA A 57 -24.35 8.51 -37.17
N LYS A 58 -24.31 7.74 -38.27
CA LYS A 58 -24.43 6.27 -38.20
C LYS A 58 -23.25 5.61 -37.48
N LYS A 59 -22.02 6.12 -37.65
CA LYS A 59 -20.82 5.61 -36.96
C LYS A 59 -20.81 5.96 -35.45
N LYS A 60 -21.46 7.06 -35.05
CA LYS A 60 -21.65 7.40 -33.63
C LYS A 60 -22.64 6.46 -32.94
N LYS A 61 -23.72 6.05 -33.63
CA LYS A 61 -24.77 5.19 -33.06
C LYS A 61 -24.32 3.71 -32.89
N SER A 62 -23.41 3.20 -33.72
CA SER A 62 -22.84 1.85 -33.51
C SER A 62 -21.77 1.80 -32.42
N ARG A 63 -21.11 2.92 -32.11
CA ARG A 63 -20.09 3.01 -31.03
C ARG A 63 -20.69 3.15 -29.63
N SER A 64 -21.90 3.71 -29.48
CA SER A 64 -22.55 3.83 -28.16
C SER A 64 -22.96 2.47 -27.59
N ASN A 65 -23.58 1.60 -28.41
CA ASN A 65 -24.10 0.32 -27.92
C ASN A 65 -23.00 -0.64 -27.40
N GLY A 66 -21.81 -0.65 -28.01
CA GLY A 66 -20.71 -1.50 -27.56
C GLY A 66 -20.01 -1.02 -26.27
N THR A 67 -20.25 0.21 -25.84
CA THR A 67 -19.63 0.78 -24.61
C THR A 67 -20.49 0.49 -23.37
N GLU A 68 -21.82 0.57 -23.51
CA GLU A 68 -22.76 0.24 -22.43
C GLU A 68 -22.69 -1.24 -22.04
N GLU A 69 -22.65 -2.15 -23.03
CA GLU A 69 -22.57 -3.60 -22.77
C GLU A 69 -21.28 -3.97 -22.02
N LYS A 70 -20.14 -3.36 -22.38
CA LYS A 70 -18.86 -3.58 -21.67
C LYS A 70 -18.89 -3.05 -20.24
N THR A 71 -19.52 -1.91 -20.03
CA THR A 71 -19.65 -1.30 -18.70
C THR A 71 -20.54 -2.15 -17.80
N LEU A 72 -21.65 -2.68 -18.34
CA LEU A 72 -22.55 -3.56 -17.61
C LEU A 72 -21.88 -4.88 -17.22
N LYS A 73 -21.17 -5.51 -18.17
CA LYS A 73 -20.37 -6.73 -17.89
C LYS A 73 -19.34 -6.49 -16.79
N LYS A 74 -18.63 -5.36 -16.83
CA LYS A 74 -17.66 -5.00 -15.78
C LYS A 74 -18.32 -4.87 -14.40
N LYS A 75 -19.47 -4.19 -14.32
CA LYS A 75 -20.21 -4.03 -13.06
C LYS A 75 -20.69 -5.36 -12.49
N ASN A 76 -21.16 -6.28 -13.33
CA ASN A 76 -21.58 -7.61 -12.87
C ASN A 76 -20.39 -8.40 -12.31
N VAL A 77 -19.23 -8.37 -12.98
CA VAL A 77 -18.00 -9.01 -12.50
C VAL A 77 -17.53 -8.41 -11.18
N GLU A 78 -17.57 -7.07 -11.04
CA GLU A 78 -17.24 -6.38 -9.79
C GLU A 78 -18.20 -6.75 -8.65
N GLN A 79 -19.49 -6.90 -8.95
CA GLN A 79 -20.50 -7.30 -7.98
C GLN A 79 -20.31 -8.75 -7.51
N GLU A 80 -20.07 -9.68 -8.44
CA GLU A 80 -19.77 -11.08 -8.12
C GLU A 80 -18.50 -11.18 -7.25
N ALA A 81 -17.44 -10.49 -7.64
CA ALA A 81 -16.21 -10.43 -6.85
C ALA A 81 -16.44 -9.82 -5.46
N GLY A 82 -17.35 -8.84 -5.35
CA GLY A 82 -17.77 -8.26 -4.07
C GLY A 82 -18.43 -9.28 -3.15
N ILE A 83 -19.29 -10.15 -3.67
CA ILE A 83 -19.94 -11.22 -2.90
C ILE A 83 -18.89 -12.23 -2.40
N VAL A 84 -17.96 -12.65 -3.26
CA VAL A 84 -16.88 -13.56 -2.89
C VAL A 84 -15.97 -12.92 -1.83
N ALA A 85 -15.67 -11.63 -1.96
CA ALA A 85 -14.87 -10.87 -1.00
C ALA A 85 -15.57 -10.74 0.36
N ASP A 86 -16.89 -10.56 0.40
CA ASP A 86 -17.66 -10.54 1.66
C ASP A 86 -17.54 -11.90 2.37
N GLY A 87 -17.70 -13.01 1.65
CA GLY A 87 -17.48 -14.36 2.19
C GLY A 87 -16.05 -14.59 2.69
N LEU A 88 -15.03 -14.03 2.03
CA LEU A 88 -13.64 -14.07 2.51
C LEU A 88 -13.48 -13.37 3.86
N LEU A 89 -14.09 -12.20 4.04
CA LEU A 89 -14.01 -11.45 5.30
C LEU A 89 -14.71 -12.18 6.45
N GLU A 90 -15.83 -12.85 6.17
CA GLU A 90 -16.50 -13.74 7.14
C GLU A 90 -15.57 -14.87 7.58
N LEU A 91 -14.86 -15.52 6.64
CA LEU A 91 -13.87 -16.56 6.97
C LEU A 91 -12.71 -16.02 7.82
N CYS A 92 -12.27 -14.79 7.58
CA CYS A 92 -11.17 -14.15 8.33
C CYS A 92 -11.56 -13.78 9.77
N THR A 93 -12.85 -13.52 10.02
CA THR A 93 -13.37 -13.13 11.34
C THR A 93 -13.86 -14.30 12.18
N ALA A 94 -13.95 -15.50 11.60
CA ALA A 94 -14.30 -16.72 12.32
C ALA A 94 -13.31 -17.04 13.46
N GLU A 95 -13.82 -17.61 14.55
CA GLU A 95 -13.02 -18.01 15.72
C GLU A 95 -11.95 -19.05 15.36
N LYS A 96 -12.31 -20.01 14.49
CA LYS A 96 -11.40 -21.01 13.93
C LYS A 96 -11.20 -20.71 12.44
N ARG A 97 -10.04 -20.17 12.11
CA ARG A 97 -9.68 -19.77 10.75
C ARG A 97 -9.15 -20.96 9.97
N ASP A 98 -9.79 -21.26 8.85
CA ASP A 98 -9.40 -22.33 7.94
C ASP A 98 -8.53 -21.75 6.81
N THR A 99 -7.22 -21.86 6.98
CA THR A 99 -6.22 -21.29 6.06
C THR A 99 -6.33 -21.85 4.64
N GLU A 100 -6.72 -23.12 4.49
CA GLU A 100 -6.87 -23.75 3.17
C GLU A 100 -8.08 -23.16 2.44
N LYS A 101 -9.22 -23.03 3.13
CA LYS A 101 -10.41 -22.35 2.58
C LYS A 101 -10.11 -20.91 2.21
N ILE A 102 -9.46 -20.15 3.10
CA ILE A 102 -9.07 -18.76 2.84
C ILE A 102 -8.19 -18.68 1.58
N SER A 103 -7.19 -19.55 1.47
CA SER A 103 -6.30 -19.59 0.29
C SER A 103 -7.07 -19.92 -0.99
N SER A 104 -8.03 -20.86 -0.93
CA SER A 104 -8.85 -21.24 -2.09
C SER A 104 -9.74 -20.08 -2.58
N VAL A 105 -10.33 -19.31 -1.67
CA VAL A 105 -11.14 -18.13 -2.00
C VAL A 105 -10.28 -16.99 -2.56
N VAL A 106 -9.05 -16.85 -2.07
CA VAL A 106 -8.08 -15.89 -2.63
C VAL A 106 -7.70 -16.25 -4.07
N GLU A 107 -7.47 -17.53 -4.36
CA GLU A 107 -7.22 -17.99 -5.74
C GLU A 107 -8.45 -17.80 -6.64
N GLU A 108 -9.66 -17.89 -6.10
CA GLU A 108 -10.88 -17.54 -6.82
C GLU A 108 -10.95 -16.04 -7.13
N LEU A 109 -10.69 -15.17 -6.15
CA LEU A 109 -10.68 -13.71 -6.33
C LEU A 109 -9.64 -13.26 -7.37
N LYS A 110 -8.48 -13.92 -7.47
CA LYS A 110 -7.46 -13.61 -8.49
C LYS A 110 -8.01 -13.65 -9.91
N LYS A 111 -8.94 -14.56 -10.20
CA LYS A 111 -9.56 -14.73 -11.54
C LYS A 111 -10.36 -13.51 -11.98
N TYR A 112 -11.00 -12.81 -11.04
CA TYR A 112 -11.73 -11.57 -11.32
C TYR A 112 -10.77 -10.41 -11.65
N THR A 113 -9.52 -10.51 -11.21
CA THR A 113 -8.57 -9.41 -11.18
C THR A 113 -7.66 -9.35 -12.41
N ASP A 114 -7.59 -10.41 -13.22
CA ASP A 114 -6.87 -10.41 -14.51
C ASP A 114 -7.36 -9.28 -15.44
N SER A 115 -8.62 -8.87 -15.30
CA SER A 115 -9.22 -7.79 -16.10
C SER A 115 -9.14 -6.40 -15.45
N ILE A 116 -8.85 -6.33 -14.15
CA ILE A 116 -8.95 -5.11 -13.33
C ILE A 116 -7.58 -4.85 -12.72
N MET A 117 -6.70 -4.08 -13.37
CA MET A 117 -5.33 -3.76 -12.89
C MET A 117 -5.33 -3.27 -11.43
N PRO A 118 -5.15 -4.15 -10.43
CA PRO A 118 -5.60 -3.85 -9.08
C PRO A 118 -4.73 -2.81 -8.38
N ALA A 119 -3.41 -2.84 -8.61
CA ALA A 119 -2.47 -1.86 -8.05
C ALA A 119 -2.68 -0.44 -8.61
N GLN A 120 -3.46 -0.30 -9.68
CA GLN A 120 -3.81 0.98 -10.31
C GLN A 120 -5.27 1.39 -10.06
N SER A 121 -6.05 0.53 -9.39
CA SER A 121 -7.45 0.78 -9.10
C SER A 121 -7.61 1.98 -8.16
N SER A 122 -8.67 2.77 -8.37
CA SER A 122 -9.10 3.79 -7.42
C SER A 122 -9.52 3.19 -6.08
N ASN A 123 -9.98 1.94 -6.10
CA ASN A 123 -10.43 1.24 -4.91
C ASN A 123 -9.30 1.00 -3.91
N LEU A 124 -8.04 0.99 -4.34
CA LEU A 124 -6.89 0.86 -3.43
C LEU A 124 -6.83 1.98 -2.39
N ARG A 125 -7.38 3.15 -2.70
CA ARG A 125 -7.33 4.31 -1.81
C ARG A 125 -8.15 4.13 -0.54
N GLY A 126 -7.68 4.78 0.52
CA GLY A 126 -8.30 4.84 1.83
C GLY A 126 -7.66 3.90 2.82
N ASP A 127 -8.38 3.68 3.92
CA ASP A 127 -7.87 3.00 5.10
C ASP A 127 -8.27 1.51 5.12
N TRP A 128 -7.32 0.69 5.50
CA TRP A 128 -7.42 -0.77 5.46
C TRP A 128 -6.89 -1.37 6.75
N GLU A 129 -7.70 -2.17 7.43
CA GLU A 129 -7.29 -2.97 8.59
C GLU A 129 -6.82 -4.35 8.14
N VAL A 130 -5.64 -4.79 8.57
CA VAL A 130 -5.19 -6.17 8.33
C VAL A 130 -5.97 -7.13 9.24
N VAL A 131 -6.86 -7.94 8.65
CA VAL A 131 -7.72 -8.87 9.39
C VAL A 131 -7.19 -10.31 9.40
N PHE A 132 -6.39 -10.67 8.40
CA PHE A 132 -5.77 -11.99 8.29
C PHE A 132 -4.41 -11.92 7.62
N VAL A 133 -3.47 -12.72 8.14
CA VAL A 133 -2.19 -13.00 7.52
C VAL A 133 -1.89 -14.49 7.62
N THR A 134 -1.37 -15.09 6.56
CA THR A 134 -0.98 -16.52 6.58
C THR A 134 0.20 -16.75 7.52
N ASP A 135 1.16 -15.83 7.49
CA ASP A 135 2.36 -15.86 8.32
C ASP A 135 2.59 -14.46 8.89
N ALA A 136 3.13 -14.41 10.09
CA ALA A 136 3.35 -13.15 10.77
C ALA A 136 4.60 -12.42 10.25
N ASP A 137 5.52 -13.10 9.55
CA ASP A 137 6.56 -12.44 8.76
C ASP A 137 5.98 -11.56 7.65
N ALA A 138 4.72 -11.78 7.24
CA ALA A 138 4.04 -10.88 6.31
C ALA A 138 3.76 -9.49 6.91
N LEU A 139 3.37 -9.45 8.19
CA LEU A 139 3.24 -8.20 8.94
C LEU A 139 4.60 -7.53 9.07
N ASP A 140 5.65 -8.30 9.35
CA ASP A 140 6.99 -7.74 9.50
C ASP A 140 7.52 -7.18 8.20
N HIS A 141 7.17 -7.76 7.05
CA HIS A 141 7.55 -7.26 5.73
C HIS A 141 6.97 -5.88 5.45
N VAL A 142 5.69 -5.67 5.77
CA VAL A 142 5.02 -4.38 5.55
C VAL A 142 5.28 -3.36 6.65
N GLY A 143 5.47 -3.84 7.87
CA GLY A 143 5.61 -3.07 9.10
C GLY A 143 7.05 -2.83 9.54
N THR A 144 7.30 -2.58 10.82
CA THR A 144 8.64 -2.38 11.42
C THR A 144 9.29 -3.68 11.87
N GLY A 145 8.50 -4.72 12.13
CA GLY A 145 8.97 -5.96 12.76
C GLY A 145 9.10 -5.90 14.28
N LEU A 146 8.65 -4.80 14.92
CA LEU A 146 8.75 -4.60 16.37
C LEU A 146 7.90 -5.57 17.20
N ARG A 147 7.02 -6.36 16.56
CA ARG A 147 6.30 -7.46 17.22
C ARG A 147 7.23 -8.57 17.74
N LYS A 148 8.47 -8.65 17.26
CA LYS A 148 9.47 -9.64 17.73
C LYS A 148 10.07 -9.28 19.09
N LEU A 149 9.78 -8.09 19.61
CA LEU A 149 10.24 -7.69 20.94
C LEU A 149 9.54 -8.52 22.03
N PRO A 150 10.27 -8.91 23.09
CA PRO A 150 9.68 -9.65 24.19
C PRO A 150 8.55 -8.83 24.84
N LEU A 151 7.51 -9.52 25.29
CA LEU A 151 6.33 -8.93 25.97
C LEU A 151 5.47 -8.01 25.10
N THR A 152 5.69 -8.00 23.79
CA THR A 152 4.91 -7.20 22.85
C THR A 152 4.17 -8.11 21.87
N LYS A 153 2.92 -7.77 21.56
CA LYS A 153 2.11 -8.44 20.54
C LYS A 153 1.55 -7.40 19.58
N MET A 154 1.49 -7.72 18.29
CA MET A 154 0.73 -6.91 17.33
C MET A 154 -0.77 -7.07 17.63
N GLU A 155 -1.42 -5.96 17.98
CA GLU A 155 -2.86 -5.90 18.24
C GLU A 155 -3.63 -5.62 16.95
N ALA A 156 -3.18 -4.62 16.18
CA ALA A 156 -3.78 -4.25 14.90
C ALA A 156 -2.74 -3.60 13.98
N MET A 157 -2.98 -3.67 12.67
CA MET A 157 -2.20 -2.96 11.68
C MET A 157 -3.14 -2.32 10.66
N PHE A 158 -2.94 -1.05 10.38
CA PHE A 158 -3.71 -0.30 9.39
C PHE A 158 -2.79 0.20 8.28
N LEU A 159 -3.26 0.14 7.03
CA LEU A 159 -2.62 0.74 5.87
C LEU A 159 -3.56 1.77 5.25
N SER A 160 -3.08 2.99 5.09
CA SER A 160 -3.80 4.09 4.46
C SER A 160 -3.10 4.43 3.15
N PHE A 161 -3.78 4.26 2.03
CA PHE A 161 -3.27 4.63 0.71
C PHE A 161 -3.98 5.90 0.25
N ASP A 162 -3.23 6.96 -0.03
CA ASP A 162 -3.80 8.20 -0.53
C ASP A 162 -3.08 8.72 -1.78
N GLY A 163 -3.71 9.70 -2.42
CA GLY A 163 -3.16 10.45 -3.51
C GLY A 163 -3.49 9.89 -4.88
N SER A 164 -3.06 10.63 -5.89
CA SER A 164 -3.38 10.35 -7.29
C SER A 164 -2.13 10.38 -8.14
N ARG A 165 -2.27 9.97 -9.39
CA ARG A 165 -1.15 10.04 -10.34
C ARG A 165 -0.63 11.48 -10.52
N SER A 166 -1.47 12.50 -10.32
CA SER A 166 -1.11 13.91 -10.46
C SER A 166 -0.61 14.55 -9.16
N VAL A 167 -1.11 14.13 -7.99
CA VAL A 167 -0.80 14.75 -6.68
C VAL A 167 0.36 14.02 -5.96
N GLY A 168 0.80 12.88 -6.48
CA GLY A 168 1.69 11.97 -5.77
C GLY A 168 0.88 10.94 -4.99
N ARG A 169 1.46 9.77 -4.76
CA ARG A 169 0.85 8.66 -4.05
C ARG A 169 1.57 8.49 -2.71
N SER A 170 0.84 8.61 -1.62
CA SER A 170 1.33 8.50 -0.25
C SER A 170 0.78 7.25 0.42
N ILE A 171 1.57 6.66 1.29
CA ILE A 171 1.13 5.55 2.12
C ILE A 171 1.48 5.85 3.58
N GLU A 172 0.57 5.49 4.47
CA GLU A 172 0.80 5.47 5.90
C GLU A 172 0.48 4.08 6.44
N ALA A 173 1.36 3.52 7.25
CA ALA A 173 1.11 2.31 8.00
C ALA A 173 1.07 2.65 9.49
N SER A 174 0.00 2.27 10.17
CA SER A 174 -0.12 2.38 11.63
C SER A 174 -0.06 0.99 12.26
N GLU A 175 0.98 0.75 13.04
CA GLU A 175 1.16 -0.50 13.79
C GLU A 175 0.79 -0.29 15.25
N ILE A 176 -0.16 -1.07 15.76
CA ILE A 176 -0.61 -0.99 17.15
C ILE A 176 -0.08 -2.20 17.89
N LEU A 177 0.78 -1.94 18.87
CA LEU A 177 1.45 -2.94 19.69
C LEU A 177 0.86 -2.95 21.10
N ARG A 178 0.40 -4.12 21.54
CA ARG A 178 0.01 -4.36 22.93
C ARG A 178 1.23 -4.81 23.73
N ILE A 179 1.57 -4.05 24.77
CA ILE A 179 2.55 -4.45 25.77
C ILE A 179 1.82 -5.29 26.85
N LEU A 180 2.42 -6.42 27.24
CA LEU A 180 1.88 -7.25 28.30
C LEU A 180 1.86 -6.49 29.63
N GLY A 181 0.67 -6.39 30.24
CA GLY A 181 0.46 -5.68 31.51
C GLY A 181 -0.62 -4.58 31.41
N PRO A 182 -0.69 -3.70 32.44
CA PRO A 182 -1.67 -2.62 32.52
C PRO A 182 -1.21 -1.36 31.79
N PHE A 183 -0.45 -1.51 30.70
CA PHE A 183 0.07 -0.40 29.91
C PHE A 183 -0.86 -0.10 28.72
N PRO A 184 -0.95 1.18 28.28
CA PRO A 184 -1.66 1.54 27.07
C PRO A 184 -1.03 0.88 25.83
N ASN A 185 -1.80 0.85 24.73
CA ASN A 185 -1.27 0.39 23.46
C ASN A 185 -0.33 1.43 22.87
N VAL A 186 0.71 0.95 22.20
CA VAL A 186 1.71 1.79 21.55
C VAL A 186 1.45 1.82 20.05
N LYS A 187 1.43 3.01 19.46
CA LYS A 187 1.32 3.20 18.01
C LYS A 187 2.65 3.59 17.41
N ASN A 188 3.11 2.81 16.43
CA ASN A 188 4.15 3.23 15.51
C ASN A 188 3.51 3.63 14.19
N LYS A 189 4.04 4.69 13.57
CA LYS A 189 3.56 5.21 12.29
C LYS A 189 4.71 5.20 11.29
N LEU A 190 4.50 4.58 10.14
CA LEU A 190 5.39 4.64 9.00
C LEU A 190 4.72 5.47 7.92
N SER A 191 5.40 6.47 7.39
CA SER A 191 4.94 7.27 6.26
C SER A 191 5.88 7.07 5.08
N GLY A 192 5.32 7.21 3.88
CA GLY A 192 6.04 6.91 2.66
C GLY A 192 5.29 7.24 1.38
N THR A 193 5.84 6.74 0.29
CA THR A 193 5.23 6.80 -1.04
C THR A 193 5.08 5.42 -1.64
N TYR A 194 4.12 5.25 -2.54
CA TYR A 194 3.93 3.98 -3.23
C TYR A 194 3.75 4.15 -4.74
N LYS A 195 4.24 3.18 -5.52
CA LYS A 195 4.18 3.18 -6.98
C LYS A 195 3.68 1.83 -7.47
N ALA A 196 2.71 1.84 -8.38
CA ALA A 196 2.30 0.63 -9.07
C ALA A 196 3.34 0.26 -10.14
N GLN A 197 3.89 -0.94 -10.05
CA GLN A 197 4.80 -1.55 -11.02
C GLN A 197 4.00 -2.55 -11.87
N GLY A 198 3.29 -2.05 -12.87
CA GLY A 198 2.42 -2.88 -13.71
C GLY A 198 1.01 -3.03 -13.12
N ALA A 199 0.37 -4.17 -13.40
CA ALA A 199 -1.02 -4.41 -13.01
C ALA A 199 -1.16 -4.74 -11.51
N ARG A 200 -0.31 -5.65 -11.00
CA ARG A 200 -0.45 -6.22 -9.65
C ARG A 200 0.60 -5.75 -8.66
N SER A 201 1.82 -5.42 -9.09
CA SER A 201 2.88 -5.11 -8.14
C SER A 201 2.79 -3.67 -7.63
N LEU A 202 3.00 -3.50 -6.34
CA LEU A 202 3.11 -2.24 -5.63
C LEU A 202 4.50 -2.17 -4.98
N SER A 203 5.24 -1.12 -5.27
CA SER A 203 6.49 -0.78 -4.59
C SER A 203 6.22 0.34 -3.61
N ILE A 204 6.45 0.06 -2.33
CA ILE A 204 6.29 1.00 -1.22
C ILE A 204 7.68 1.39 -0.75
N LYS A 205 7.91 2.69 -0.54
CA LYS A 205 9.10 3.23 0.09
C LYS A 205 8.68 4.05 1.30
N TYR A 206 9.12 3.67 2.49
CA TYR A 206 8.96 4.47 3.70
C TYR A 206 10.11 5.45 3.84
N ASP A 207 9.80 6.69 4.19
CA ASP A 207 10.75 7.80 4.37
C ASP A 207 10.78 8.30 5.82
N LEU A 208 9.73 8.08 6.59
CA LEU A 208 9.60 8.48 7.98
C LEU A 208 9.00 7.36 8.82
N MET A 209 9.56 7.17 10.02
CA MET A 209 8.96 6.37 11.07
C MET A 209 8.86 7.22 12.34
N ILE A 210 7.68 7.21 12.97
CA ILE A 210 7.45 7.77 14.30
C ILE A 210 7.16 6.60 15.21
N ASP A 211 8.02 6.38 16.20
CA ASP A 211 7.79 5.31 17.18
C ASP A 211 6.79 5.72 18.26
N GLY A 212 6.43 4.76 19.10
CA GLY A 212 5.57 4.93 20.26
C GLY A 212 5.97 5.99 21.29
N THR A 213 7.19 6.50 21.21
CA THR A 213 7.70 7.57 22.09
C THR A 213 7.60 8.95 21.43
N GLY A 214 7.10 9.02 20.19
CA GLY A 214 7.07 10.22 19.37
C GLY A 214 8.43 10.53 18.72
N LYS A 215 9.41 9.62 18.83
CA LYS A 215 10.72 9.83 18.23
C LYS A 215 10.64 9.57 16.72
N GLU A 216 11.03 10.59 15.96
CA GLU A 216 11.14 10.50 14.51
C GLU A 216 12.45 9.85 14.09
N VAL A 217 12.36 8.90 13.16
CA VAL A 217 13.49 8.29 12.47
C VAL A 217 13.30 8.51 10.97
N LYS A 218 14.12 9.37 10.38
CA LYS A 218 14.06 9.72 8.95
C LYS A 218 14.97 8.84 8.10
N SER A 219 14.57 8.64 6.84
CA SER A 219 15.37 8.05 5.76
C SER A 219 16.62 8.91 5.51
N GLY A 220 17.80 8.27 5.44
CA GLY A 220 19.11 8.94 5.35
C GLY A 220 20.12 8.55 6.44
N SER A 221 19.68 7.88 7.52
CA SER A 221 20.57 7.03 8.32
C SER A 221 20.79 5.73 7.55
N ALA A 222 21.97 5.12 7.60
CA ALA A 222 22.35 3.92 6.83
C ALA A 222 21.40 2.69 7.02
N THR A 223 20.42 2.80 7.91
CA THR A 223 19.47 1.77 8.34
C THR A 223 18.00 2.03 7.95
N THR A 224 17.62 3.18 7.35
CA THR A 224 16.19 3.57 7.23
C THR A 224 15.57 3.65 5.84
N ASP A 225 16.30 3.42 4.73
CA ASP A 225 15.69 3.37 3.40
C ASP A 225 14.99 2.02 3.17
N ARG A 226 13.80 1.88 3.75
CA ARG A 226 13.00 0.67 3.63
C ARG A 226 12.11 0.72 2.40
N SER A 227 12.48 -0.05 1.39
CA SER A 227 11.67 -0.28 0.19
C SER A 227 11.17 -1.71 0.18
N ILE A 228 9.87 -1.89 0.01
CA ILE A 228 9.22 -3.20 -0.02
C ILE A 228 8.36 -3.34 -1.28
N SER A 229 8.17 -4.58 -1.71
CA SER A 229 7.25 -4.92 -2.79
C SER A 229 6.15 -5.84 -2.28
N ILE A 230 4.93 -5.59 -2.72
CA ILE A 230 3.76 -6.44 -2.50
C ILE A 230 3.02 -6.62 -3.84
N ASN A 231 2.39 -7.76 -4.05
CA ASN A 231 1.46 -7.97 -5.14
C ASN A 231 0.04 -7.74 -4.63
N VAL A 232 -0.70 -6.83 -5.23
CA VAL A 232 -2.13 -6.68 -5.03
C VAL A 232 -2.83 -7.71 -5.90
N GLU A 233 -3.36 -8.75 -5.27
CA GLU A 233 -4.03 -9.86 -5.96
C GLU A 233 -5.49 -9.55 -6.28
N PHE A 234 -6.13 -8.76 -5.41
CA PHE A 234 -7.51 -8.29 -5.56
C PHE A 234 -7.71 -6.98 -4.78
N VAL A 235 -8.54 -6.07 -5.31
CA VAL A 235 -9.00 -4.89 -4.59
C VAL A 235 -10.44 -4.53 -4.95
N GLY A 236 -11.33 -4.68 -3.97
CA GLY A 236 -12.74 -4.31 -4.05
C GLY A 236 -13.04 -3.09 -3.19
N GLU A 237 -14.33 -2.83 -2.97
CA GLU A 237 -14.79 -1.74 -2.09
C GLU A 237 -14.52 -2.04 -0.62
N LYS A 238 -14.68 -3.30 -0.22
CA LYS A 238 -14.61 -3.74 1.19
C LYS A 238 -13.37 -4.55 1.54
N ALA A 239 -12.72 -5.18 0.56
CA ALA A 239 -11.60 -6.06 0.79
C ALA A 239 -10.42 -5.77 -0.16
N LEU A 240 -9.22 -5.89 0.38
CA LEU A 240 -7.95 -5.81 -0.34
C LEU A 240 -7.17 -7.08 -0.01
N VAL A 241 -6.68 -7.77 -1.05
CA VAL A 241 -5.87 -8.97 -0.90
C VAL A 241 -4.50 -8.70 -1.50
N ALA A 242 -3.46 -8.91 -0.69
CA ALA A 242 -2.08 -8.76 -1.10
C ALA A 242 -1.27 -10.02 -0.81
N THR A 243 -0.23 -10.26 -1.61
CA THR A 243 0.77 -11.29 -1.36
C THR A 243 2.17 -10.71 -1.37
N ILE A 244 3.08 -11.36 -0.67
CA ILE A 244 4.50 -11.01 -0.70
C ILE A 244 5.18 -11.83 -1.81
N PRO A 245 5.82 -11.21 -2.81
CA PRO A 245 6.37 -11.93 -3.96
C PRO A 245 7.37 -13.04 -3.60
N SER A 246 8.19 -12.84 -2.56
CA SER A 246 9.25 -13.77 -2.16
C SER A 246 8.75 -15.01 -1.42
N SER A 247 7.72 -14.86 -0.57
CA SER A 247 7.24 -15.92 0.32
C SER A 247 5.83 -16.41 0.01
N GLN A 248 5.11 -15.73 -0.88
CA GLN A 248 3.71 -16.00 -1.22
C GLN A 248 2.76 -15.94 -0.01
N HIS A 249 3.17 -15.31 1.10
CA HIS A 249 2.28 -15.10 2.25
C HIS A 249 1.14 -14.16 1.87
N ILE A 250 -0.08 -14.53 2.27
CA ILE A 250 -1.29 -13.77 1.98
C ILE A 250 -1.56 -12.79 3.13
N MET A 251 -1.97 -11.60 2.77
CA MET A 251 -2.54 -10.59 3.65
C MET A 251 -3.93 -10.22 3.14
N VAL A 252 -4.94 -10.33 4.00
CA VAL A 252 -6.30 -9.86 3.71
C VAL A 252 -6.56 -8.65 4.58
N LEU A 253 -6.98 -7.56 3.94
CA LEU A 253 -7.32 -6.32 4.59
C LEU A 253 -8.79 -5.99 4.36
N LYS A 254 -9.44 -5.53 5.41
CA LYS A 254 -10.81 -5.03 5.41
C LYS A 254 -10.78 -3.52 5.30
N ARG A 255 -11.70 -2.95 4.54
CA ARG A 255 -11.88 -1.50 4.45
C ARG A 255 -12.30 -0.94 5.80
N GLU A 256 -11.56 0.04 6.29
CA GLU A 256 -11.93 0.83 7.46
C GLU A 256 -12.51 2.18 6.98
N VAL A 257 -13.64 2.56 7.57
CA VAL A 257 -14.38 3.77 7.19
C VAL A 257 -14.05 4.91 8.14
N ASP A 258 -13.86 4.60 9.42
CA ASP A 258 -13.49 5.56 10.46
C ASP A 258 -12.26 5.04 11.21
N LEU A 259 -11.08 5.36 10.66
CA LEU A 259 -9.80 4.98 11.23
C LEU A 259 -9.60 5.57 12.63
N ASP A 260 -10.09 6.79 12.88
CA ASP A 260 -9.96 7.45 14.18
C ASP A 260 -10.79 6.74 15.25
N GLU A 261 -12.02 6.32 14.93
CA GLU A 261 -12.84 5.51 15.83
C GLU A 261 -12.18 4.13 16.10
N ALA A 262 -11.64 3.47 15.08
CA ALA A 262 -10.93 2.21 15.22
C ALA A 262 -9.70 2.34 16.13
N LEU A 263 -8.89 3.39 15.95
CA LEU A 263 -7.72 3.67 16.79
C LEU A 263 -8.11 4.01 18.24
N ARG A 264 -9.20 4.74 18.46
CA ARG A 264 -9.71 5.04 19.82
C ARG A 264 -10.15 3.77 20.56
N LYS A 265 -10.80 2.83 19.88
CA LYS A 265 -11.18 1.52 20.46
C LYS A 265 -9.97 0.74 20.97
N LEU A 266 -8.82 0.93 20.31
CA LEU A 266 -7.56 0.31 20.68
C LEU A 266 -6.81 1.06 21.80
N ARG A 267 -7.38 2.10 22.42
CA ARG A 267 -6.76 2.85 23.54
C ARG A 267 -5.34 3.34 23.22
N VAL A 268 -5.18 3.83 22.00
CA VAL A 268 -3.97 4.53 21.58
C VAL A 268 -4.19 6.01 21.91
N ASP A 269 -3.32 6.56 22.75
CA ASP A 269 -3.34 8.00 23.02
C ASP A 269 -2.82 8.73 21.76
N GLY A 270 -3.61 9.70 21.27
CA GLY A 270 -3.33 10.45 20.03
C GLY A 270 -2.27 11.52 20.19
#